data_AF-A0A7S2NAK3-F1
#
_entry.id   AF-A0A7S2NAK3-F1
#
_cell.length_a   1.000
_cell.length_b   1.000
_cell.length_c   1.000
_cell.angle_alpha   90.00
_cell.angle_beta   90.00
_cell.angle_gamma   90.00
#
_symmetry.space_group_name_H-M   'P 1'
#
loop_
_entity.id
_entity.type
_entity.pdbx_description
1 polymer ?
#
loop_
_entity_poly.entity_id
_entity_poly.type
_entity_poly.pdbx_seq_one_letter_code
_entity_poly.pdbx_strand_id
1 'polypeptide(L)'
;YPSAMMSVRAVLPRFDPDETEEWIESLDAVLQHHGPTRTRFLLQELMDEAVRKGVRISSPVSTPMCNTIPTSMEPDYPGDLTMESRISNLVRWNAAVMVSDGNRRAPGVGGHIGTFASVCDIW
;
A
#
# COMPACT_ATOMS: atom_id res chain seq x y z
N TYR A 1 -2.39 11.53 13.15
CA TYR A 1 -1.70 12.66 12.50
C TYR A 1 -2.42 12.94 11.19
N PRO A 2 -2.95 14.15 10.97
CA PRO A 2 -3.70 14.44 9.75
C PRO A 2 -2.70 14.58 8.60
N SER A 3 -2.56 13.52 7.79
CA SER A 3 -1.79 13.56 6.56
C SER A 3 -2.39 14.64 5.68
N ALA A 4 -1.57 15.62 5.34
CA ALA A 4 -1.82 16.57 4.30
C ALA A 4 -1.97 15.82 2.96
N MET A 5 -3.17 15.32 2.68
CA MET A 5 -3.76 15.61 1.38
C MET A 5 -3.97 17.12 1.35
N MET A 6 -2.87 17.88 1.19
CA MET A 6 -3.00 19.13 0.47
C MET A 6 -3.51 18.71 -0.89
N SER A 7 -4.83 18.82 -1.03
CA SER A 7 -5.50 18.68 -2.31
C SER A 7 -4.66 19.44 -3.33
N VAL A 8 -4.31 18.78 -4.42
CA VAL A 8 -3.64 19.43 -5.56
C VAL A 8 -4.41 20.72 -5.99
N ARG A 9 -5.70 20.83 -5.60
CA ARG A 9 -6.53 22.05 -5.70
C ARG A 9 -5.98 23.29 -4.99
N ALA A 10 -5.04 23.19 -4.05
CA ALA A 10 -4.64 24.33 -3.20
C ALA A 10 -3.50 25.20 -3.75
N VAL A 11 -2.77 24.75 -4.79
CA VAL A 11 -1.51 25.41 -5.21
C VAL A 11 -1.54 25.99 -6.63
N LEU A 12 -2.50 25.58 -7.47
CA LEU A 12 -2.65 26.13 -8.82
C LEU A 12 -3.75 27.22 -8.83
N PRO A 13 -3.62 28.29 -9.64
CA PRO A 13 -4.74 29.17 -9.94
C PRO A 13 -5.94 28.27 -10.31
N ARG A 14 -7.13 28.56 -9.76
CA ARG A 14 -8.36 27.90 -10.21
C ARG A 14 -8.61 28.35 -11.65
N PHE A 15 -7.92 27.72 -12.60
CA PHE A 15 -8.35 27.67 -13.98
C PHE A 15 -9.72 27.00 -13.95
N ASP A 16 -10.69 27.66 -14.58
CA ASP A 16 -12.09 27.30 -14.74
C ASP A 16 -12.58 26.11 -13.88
N PRO A 17 -13.20 26.38 -12.72
CA PRO A 17 -13.68 25.31 -11.84
C PRO A 17 -14.82 24.50 -12.47
N ASP A 18 -15.63 25.12 -13.34
CA ASP A 18 -16.78 24.48 -13.96
C ASP A 18 -16.29 23.47 -15.00
N GLU A 19 -15.33 23.87 -15.85
CA GLU A 19 -14.68 22.95 -16.80
C GLU A 19 -14.03 21.77 -16.04
N THR A 20 -13.33 22.04 -14.93
CA THR A 20 -12.70 20.98 -14.13
C THR A 20 -13.73 19.99 -13.58
N GLU A 21 -14.91 20.46 -13.17
CA GLU A 21 -15.99 19.62 -12.68
C GLU A 21 -16.58 18.76 -13.81
N GLU A 22 -16.81 19.33 -15.00
CA GLU A 22 -17.27 18.59 -16.18
C GLU A 22 -16.32 17.44 -16.58
N TRP A 23 -15.00 17.65 -16.49
CA TRP A 23 -14.01 16.60 -16.75
C TRP A 23 -14.04 15.48 -15.70
N ILE A 24 -14.28 15.83 -14.42
CA ILE A 24 -14.44 14.84 -13.35
C ILE A 24 -15.72 14.03 -13.55
N GLU A 25 -16.84 14.69 -13.85
CA GLU A 25 -18.10 14.01 -14.16
C GLU A 25 -17.97 13.08 -15.36
N SER A 26 -17.23 13.49 -16.39
CA SER A 26 -16.95 12.65 -17.56
C SER A 26 -16.14 11.40 -17.19
N LEU A 27 -15.16 11.53 -16.30
CA LEU A 27 -14.37 10.40 -15.81
C LEU A 27 -15.24 9.43 -15.01
N ASP A 28 -16.10 9.96 -14.13
CA ASP A 28 -17.03 9.17 -13.33
C ASP A 28 -18.04 8.43 -14.20
N ALA A 29 -18.57 9.08 -15.24
CA ALA A 29 -19.45 8.44 -16.21
C ALA A 29 -18.75 7.27 -16.92
N VAL A 30 -17.50 7.43 -17.36
CA VAL A 30 -16.73 6.33 -17.97
C VAL A 30 -16.50 5.19 -16.98
N LEU A 31 -16.20 5.50 -15.72
CA LEU A 31 -16.03 4.49 -14.67
C LEU A 31 -17.33 3.72 -14.40
N GLN A 32 -18.47 4.41 -14.34
CA GLN A 32 -19.77 3.79 -14.10
C GLN A 32 -20.24 2.93 -15.29
N HIS A 33 -20.07 3.42 -16.53
CA HIS A 33 -20.58 2.75 -17.72
C HIS A 33 -19.64 1.69 -18.30
N HIS A 34 -18.32 1.87 -18.18
CA HIS A 34 -17.32 1.01 -18.82
C HIS A 34 -16.33 0.34 -17.86
N GLY A 35 -16.37 0.70 -16.56
CA GLY A 35 -15.62 0.05 -15.51
C GLY A 35 -14.13 0.44 -15.42
N PRO A 36 -13.44 -0.03 -14.36
CA PRO A 36 -12.10 0.46 -14.00
C PRO A 36 -11.02 0.24 -15.07
N THR A 37 -11.08 -0.86 -15.81
CA THR A 37 -10.11 -1.19 -16.87
C THR A 37 -10.13 -0.16 -17.99
N ARG A 38 -11.34 0.23 -18.44
CA ARG A 38 -11.49 1.23 -19.50
C ARG A 38 -11.08 2.62 -19.01
N THR A 39 -11.46 2.99 -17.80
CA THR A 39 -11.08 4.28 -17.19
C THR A 39 -9.56 4.40 -17.07
N ARG A 40 -8.87 3.34 -16.62
CA ARG A 40 -7.40 3.31 -16.53
C ARG A 40 -6.74 3.50 -17.91
N PHE A 41 -7.24 2.80 -18.93
CA PHE A 41 -6.75 2.96 -20.29
C PHE A 41 -6.92 4.41 -20.78
N LEU A 42 -8.11 5.00 -20.60
CA LEU A 42 -8.40 6.37 -21.02
C LEU A 42 -7.47 7.39 -20.34
N LEU A 43 -7.26 7.25 -19.03
CA LEU A 43 -6.33 8.13 -18.28
C LEU A 43 -4.90 8.00 -18.79
N GLN A 44 -4.43 6.79 -19.11
CA GLN A 44 -3.10 6.58 -19.67
C GLN A 44 -2.95 7.26 -21.03
N GLU A 45 -3.93 7.10 -21.93
CA GLU A 45 -3.93 7.76 -23.25
C GLU A 45 -3.91 9.29 -23.13
N LEU A 46 -4.67 9.86 -22.19
CA LEU A 46 -4.67 11.30 -21.92
C LEU A 46 -3.33 11.79 -21.38
N MET A 47 -2.71 11.03 -20.47
CA MET A 47 -1.37 11.34 -19.97
C MET A 47 -0.33 11.29 -21.09
N ASP A 48 -0.38 10.28 -21.94
CA ASP A 48 0.54 10.11 -23.06
C ASP A 48 0.39 11.21 -24.12
N GLU A 49 -0.85 11.63 -24.43
CA GLU A 49 -1.14 12.78 -25.30
C GLU A 49 -0.62 14.09 -24.70
N ALA A 50 -0.83 14.32 -23.41
CA ALA A 50 -0.32 15.51 -22.73
C ALA A 50 1.22 15.58 -22.73
N VAL A 51 1.89 14.45 -22.47
CA VAL A 51 3.36 14.34 -22.60
C VAL A 51 3.80 14.63 -24.04
N ARG A 52 3.13 14.06 -25.05
CA ARG A 52 3.40 14.35 -26.47
C ARG A 52 3.27 15.84 -26.82
N LYS A 53 2.31 16.54 -26.19
CA LYS A 53 2.13 17.99 -26.32
C LYS A 53 3.09 18.82 -25.45
N GLY A 54 4.05 18.20 -24.78
CA GLY A 54 5.06 18.88 -23.98
C GLY A 54 4.61 19.28 -22.57
N VAL A 55 3.43 18.82 -22.13
CA VAL A 55 2.97 19.00 -20.75
C VAL A 55 3.76 18.07 -19.84
N ARG A 56 4.50 18.65 -18.89
CA ARG A 56 5.24 17.87 -17.88
C ARG A 56 4.26 17.36 -16.82
N ILE A 57 3.82 16.12 -16.96
CA ILE A 57 3.06 15.42 -15.93
C ILE A 57 4.06 14.65 -15.05
N SER A 58 4.16 15.03 -13.78
CA SER A 58 4.79 14.18 -12.79
C SER A 58 3.91 12.94 -12.63
N SER A 59 4.34 11.79 -13.17
CA SER A 59 3.67 10.53 -12.86
C SER A 59 3.57 10.42 -11.34
N PRO A 60 2.39 10.13 -10.75
CA PRO A 60 2.33 9.85 -9.33
C PRO A 60 3.09 8.55 -9.09
N VAL A 61 4.39 8.66 -8.81
CA VAL A 61 5.25 7.55 -8.35
C VAL A 61 4.82 7.06 -6.95
N SER A 62 3.87 7.76 -6.34
CA SER A 62 3.33 7.47 -5.02
C SER A 62 1.92 6.91 -5.14
N THR A 63 1.78 5.62 -4.88
CA THR A 63 0.48 5.02 -4.52
C THR A 63 0.14 5.43 -3.09
N PRO A 64 -1.15 5.47 -2.71
CA PRO A 64 -1.53 5.69 -1.31
C PRO A 64 -0.83 4.69 -0.38
N MET A 65 -0.44 5.13 0.82
CA MET A 65 0.08 4.22 1.86
C MET A 65 -1.05 3.42 2.51
N CYS A 66 -1.65 2.52 1.73
CA CYS A 66 -2.63 1.55 2.16
C CYS A 66 -2.37 0.18 1.50
N ASN A 67 -3.09 -0.84 1.94
CA ASN A 67 -3.00 -2.17 1.36
C ASN A 67 -3.41 -2.14 -0.12
N THR A 68 -2.61 -2.77 -0.97
CA THR A 68 -2.87 -2.86 -2.42
C THR A 68 -4.13 -3.68 -2.73
N ILE A 69 -4.45 -4.67 -1.88
CA ILE A 69 -5.66 -5.50 -1.99
C ILE A 69 -6.70 -4.99 -0.97
N PRO A 70 -7.89 -4.55 -1.42
CA PRO A 70 -8.97 -4.14 -0.51
C PRO A 70 -9.63 -5.37 0.14
N THR A 71 -10.20 -5.19 1.33
CA THR A 71 -10.88 -6.27 2.09
C THR A 71 -11.99 -6.97 1.29
N SER A 72 -12.68 -6.26 0.37
CA SER A 72 -13.71 -6.86 -0.49
C SER A 72 -13.16 -7.83 -1.55
N MET A 73 -11.85 -7.80 -1.82
CA MET A 73 -11.16 -8.71 -2.74
C MET A 73 -10.21 -9.66 -1.99
N GLU A 74 -10.22 -9.62 -0.66
CA GLU A 74 -9.42 -10.52 0.16
C GLU A 74 -10.01 -11.94 0.07
N PRO A 75 -9.22 -12.94 -0.33
CA PRO A 75 -9.69 -14.32 -0.37
C PRO A 75 -9.87 -14.87 1.04
N ASP A 76 -10.73 -15.88 1.18
CA ASP A 76 -10.86 -16.61 2.44
C ASP A 76 -9.50 -17.25 2.82
N TYR A 77 -9.11 -17.10 4.09
CA TYR A 77 -7.89 -17.69 4.59
C TYR A 77 -8.04 -19.22 4.70
N PRO A 78 -7.13 -20.02 4.13
CA PRO A 78 -7.33 -21.48 4.03
C PRO A 78 -6.99 -22.24 5.32
N GLY A 79 -6.31 -21.61 6.28
CA GLY A 79 -5.76 -22.26 7.48
C GLY A 79 -6.57 -22.02 8.76
N ASP A 80 -6.06 -22.56 9.88
CA ASP A 80 -6.59 -22.32 11.23
C ASP A 80 -5.71 -21.30 11.94
N LEU A 81 -6.15 -20.04 11.92
CA LEU A 81 -5.45 -18.92 12.54
C LEU A 81 -5.21 -19.10 14.05
N THR A 82 -6.08 -19.84 14.74
CA THR A 82 -5.92 -20.09 16.18
C THR A 82 -4.75 -21.05 16.43
N MET A 83 -4.69 -22.13 15.64
CA MET A 83 -3.61 -23.10 15.73
C MET A 83 -2.27 -22.49 15.28
N GLU A 84 -2.26 -21.76 14.17
CA GLU A 84 -1.08 -21.08 13.64
C GLU A 84 -0.53 -20.04 14.62
N SER A 85 -1.40 -19.22 15.23
CA SER A 85 -0.99 -18.27 16.27
C SER A 85 -0.34 -18.97 17.46
N ARG A 86 -0.90 -20.10 17.91
CA ARG A 86 -0.32 -20.89 19.00
C ARG A 86 1.07 -21.43 18.64
N ILE A 87 1.24 -21.94 17.42
CA ILE A 87 2.53 -22.46 16.93
C ILE A 87 3.54 -21.31 16.83
N SER A 88 3.17 -20.22 16.18
CA SER A 88 4.04 -19.05 15.97
C SER A 88 4.51 -18.45 17.31
N ASN A 89 3.64 -18.40 18.32
CA ASN A 89 4.01 -17.97 19.68
C ASN A 89 5.02 -18.91 20.36
N LEU A 90 4.87 -20.23 20.21
CA LEU A 90 5.84 -21.19 20.74
C LEU A 90 7.20 -21.05 20.06
N VAL A 91 7.21 -20.86 18.74
CA VAL A 91 8.45 -20.66 17.96
C VAL A 91 9.16 -19.38 18.39
N ARG A 92 8.45 -18.26 18.51
CA ARG A 92 9.01 -16.99 19.03
C ARG A 92 9.61 -17.15 20.43
N TRP A 93 8.88 -17.83 21.32
CA TRP A 93 9.35 -18.08 22.67
C TRP A 93 10.64 -18.90 22.69
N ASN A 94 10.68 -20.00 21.94
CA ASN A 94 11.87 -20.84 21.85
C ASN A 94 13.06 -20.07 21.27
N ALA A 95 12.85 -19.27 20.22
CA ALA A 95 13.89 -18.44 19.63
C ALA A 95 14.46 -17.43 20.65
N ALA A 96 13.59 -16.71 21.38
CA ALA A 96 14.00 -15.76 22.40
C ALA A 96 14.78 -16.43 23.54
N VAL A 97 14.31 -17.60 24.01
CA VAL A 97 14.96 -18.37 25.08
C VAL A 97 16.33 -18.89 24.63
N MET A 98 16.45 -19.44 23.42
CA MET A 98 17.74 -19.93 22.92
C MET A 98 18.78 -18.82 22.83
N VAL A 99 18.40 -17.65 22.31
CA VAL A 99 19.32 -16.49 22.21
C VAL A 99 19.67 -15.95 23.60
N SER A 100 18.70 -15.83 24.50
CA SER A 100 18.93 -15.36 25.87
C SER A 100 19.83 -16.31 26.65
N ASP A 101 19.58 -17.62 26.57
CA ASP A 101 20.38 -18.63 27.25
C ASP A 101 21.80 -18.73 26.66
N GLY A 102 21.94 -18.60 25.34
CA GLY A 102 23.24 -18.53 24.67
C GLY A 102 24.09 -17.37 25.19
N ASN A 103 23.50 -16.18 25.28
CA ASN A 103 24.17 -14.99 25.80
C ASN A 103 24.52 -15.10 27.30
N ARG A 104 23.69 -15.82 28.07
CA ARG A 104 23.97 -16.10 29.49
C ARG A 104 25.14 -17.07 29.67
N ARG A 105 25.26 -18.10 28.83
CA ARG A 105 26.31 -19.13 28.92
C ARG A 105 27.65 -18.67 28.37
N ALA A 106 27.64 -17.88 27.29
CA ALA A 106 28.82 -17.42 26.60
C ALA A 106 28.68 -15.92 26.29
N PRO A 107 29.32 -15.05 27.10
CA PRO A 107 29.35 -13.62 26.84
C PRO A 107 29.91 -13.32 25.44
N GLY A 108 29.25 -12.42 24.69
CA GLY A 108 29.73 -11.97 23.38
C GLY A 108 29.24 -12.77 22.16
N VAL A 109 28.42 -13.83 22.35
CA VAL A 109 27.81 -14.57 21.22
C VAL A 109 26.79 -13.71 20.46
N GLY A 110 25.98 -12.91 21.17
CA GLY A 110 25.00 -12.00 20.58
C GLY A 110 23.72 -12.70 20.10
N GLY A 111 22.98 -12.07 19.18
CA GLY A 111 21.78 -12.62 18.53
C GLY A 111 20.61 -11.62 18.45
N HIS A 112 19.95 -11.55 17.28
CA HIS A 112 18.85 -10.61 17.02
C HIS A 112 17.48 -11.24 17.22
N ILE A 113 16.88 -11.02 18.40
CA ILE A 113 15.52 -11.47 18.69
C ILE A 113 14.48 -10.65 17.90
N GLY A 114 14.69 -9.34 17.80
CA GLY A 114 13.73 -8.42 17.17
C GLY A 114 13.49 -8.71 15.69
N THR A 115 14.56 -9.02 14.94
CA THR A 115 14.47 -9.32 13.51
C THR A 115 13.61 -10.55 13.24
N PHE A 116 13.81 -11.64 13.99
CA PHE A 116 12.99 -12.83 13.83
C PHE A 116 11.54 -12.56 14.27
N ALA A 117 11.34 -11.89 15.40
CA ALA A 117 10.01 -11.57 15.90
C ALA A 117 9.17 -10.77 14.90
N SER A 118 9.78 -9.85 14.14
CA SER A 118 9.08 -9.01 13.15
C SER A 118 8.64 -9.74 11.88
N VAL A 119 9.24 -10.89 11.55
CA VAL A 119 8.98 -11.60 10.28
C VAL A 119 8.40 -13.00 10.48
N CYS A 120 8.17 -13.42 11.72
CA CYS A 120 7.81 -14.80 12.06
C CYS A 120 6.52 -15.31 11.41
N ASP A 121 5.56 -14.43 11.09
CA ASP A 121 4.30 -14.80 10.44
C ASP A 121 4.33 -14.65 8.90
N ILE A 122 5.46 -14.21 8.33
CA ILE A 122 5.63 -14.05 6.88
C ILE A 122 6.03 -15.38 6.22
N TRP A 123 6.54 -16.34 7.00
CA TRP A 123 7.17 -17.57 6.53
C TRP A 123 6.46 -18.83 7.00
#